data_AF-A0A6N7MCZ4-F1
#
_entry.id   AF-A0A6N7MCZ4-F1
#
_cell.length_a   1.000
_cell.length_b   1.000
_cell.length_c   1.000
_cell.angle_alpha   90.00
_cell.angle_beta   90.00
_cell.angle_gamma   90.00
#
_symmetry.space_group_name_H-M   'P 1'
#
loop_
_entity.id
_entity.type
_entity.pdbx_description
1 polymer ?
#
loop_
_entity_poly.entity_id
_entity_poly.type
_entity_poly.pdbx_seq_one_letter_code
_entity_poly.pdbx_strand_id
1 'polypeptide(L)'
;MLLSKRNFKTVVGNTDLELEAKTGQGLIIKNIMIHDPADDYVTVSISKSTVGYFRVGGRLGSHLSFHVGSFVRTVFDEIIGHINQKTLLSFLYNLGLFKGYPVASGEKFLITGAKQATSIQCIEYEIWEEADITPEMENGSKSTSYLYVNYGHTGDTINVSTDVLLDTTNNPKEFPDFPFGTIVPANRNIELHGILATDVLPSAFAPNITYTNFLKFMQGKVFLFDEDRQGLPYYAPSTPGPPGRYRIAEGSSVGGNYSDVDHKNPFIFDPPIIFPQGQELTIYWKCTKVGTGSAISKELQEVALILKMVPIS
;
A
#
# COMPACT_ATOMS: atom_id res chain seq x y z
N MET A 1 -17.99 -15.09 21.63
CA MET A 1 -17.62 -13.97 22.52
C MET A 1 -16.18 -13.50 22.31
N LEU A 2 -15.88 -12.19 22.45
CA LEU A 2 -14.50 -11.70 22.54
C LEU A 2 -13.85 -12.14 23.86
N LEU A 3 -12.70 -12.81 23.78
CA LEU A 3 -11.95 -13.33 24.94
C LEU A 3 -10.81 -12.41 25.37
N SER A 4 -10.08 -11.82 24.42
CA SER A 4 -9.01 -10.85 24.70
C SER A 4 -8.88 -9.82 23.58
N LYS A 5 -8.98 -8.54 23.94
CA LYS A 5 -9.06 -7.41 23.00
C LYS A 5 -7.71 -6.99 22.40
N ARG A 6 -6.59 -7.32 23.04
CA ARG A 6 -5.29 -6.83 22.60
C ARG A 6 -4.16 -7.76 23.03
N ASN A 7 -3.59 -8.44 22.06
CA ASN A 7 -2.50 -9.38 22.22
C ASN A 7 -1.43 -9.10 21.17
N PHE A 8 -0.20 -9.51 21.46
CA PHE A 8 0.93 -9.33 20.56
C PHE A 8 1.68 -10.63 20.37
N LYS A 9 2.18 -10.84 19.15
CA LYS A 9 3.20 -11.85 18.88
C LYS A 9 4.33 -11.17 18.15
N THR A 10 5.55 -11.40 18.63
CA THR A 10 6.78 -10.85 18.03
C THR A 10 7.74 -11.98 17.71
N VAL A 11 8.38 -11.90 16.55
CA VAL A 11 9.50 -12.74 16.13
C VAL A 11 10.66 -11.80 15.77
N VAL A 12 11.87 -12.17 16.17
CA VAL A 12 13.10 -11.42 15.88
C VAL A 12 14.07 -12.35 15.16
N GLY A 13 14.77 -11.81 14.17
CA GLY A 13 15.81 -12.49 13.44
C GLY A 13 15.30 -13.31 12.26
N ASN A 14 16.10 -14.29 11.85
CA ASN A 14 15.94 -15.00 10.58
C ASN A 14 14.86 -16.09 10.65
N THR A 15 13.63 -15.74 10.97
CA THR A 15 12.49 -16.66 11.07
C THR A 15 11.21 -15.94 10.67
N ASP A 16 10.38 -16.60 9.87
CA ASP A 16 9.06 -16.07 9.47
C ASP A 16 8.08 -16.12 10.65
N LEU A 17 7.25 -15.10 10.83
CA LEU A 17 6.25 -15.07 11.89
C LEU A 17 5.07 -15.98 11.56
N GLU A 18 4.83 -16.97 12.41
CA GLU A 18 3.67 -17.86 12.34
C GLU A 18 2.82 -17.74 13.62
N LEU A 19 1.49 -17.66 13.53
CA LEU A 19 0.56 -17.71 14.67
C LEU A 19 -0.60 -18.67 14.38
N GLU A 20 -0.74 -19.71 15.20
CA GLU A 20 -1.85 -20.66 15.11
C GLU A 20 -3.00 -20.27 16.04
N ALA A 21 -4.23 -20.31 15.51
CA ALA A 21 -5.44 -20.28 16.32
C ALA A 21 -5.64 -21.66 16.97
N LYS A 22 -5.27 -21.80 18.25
CA LYS A 22 -5.48 -23.03 19.04
C LYS A 22 -6.95 -23.49 19.02
N THR A 23 -7.16 -24.78 19.27
CA THR A 23 -8.50 -25.35 19.43
C THR A 23 -9.34 -24.57 20.45
N GLY A 24 -10.59 -24.25 20.09
CA GLY A 24 -11.52 -23.50 20.93
C GLY A 24 -11.42 -21.97 20.83
N GLN A 25 -10.51 -21.42 20.02
CA GLN A 25 -10.38 -19.98 19.82
C GLN A 25 -10.28 -19.61 18.32
N GLY A 26 -10.78 -18.43 17.99
CA GLY A 26 -10.50 -17.73 16.74
C GLY A 26 -9.65 -16.48 16.99
N LEU A 27 -8.97 -15.99 15.95
CA LEU A 27 -8.16 -14.77 16.05
C LEU A 27 -8.59 -13.73 15.02
N ILE A 28 -8.46 -12.45 15.35
CA ILE A 28 -8.52 -11.35 14.37
C ILE A 28 -7.20 -10.60 14.44
N ILE A 29 -6.39 -10.69 13.38
CA ILE A 29 -5.15 -9.92 13.27
C ILE A 29 -5.49 -8.51 12.79
N LYS A 30 -5.28 -7.50 13.64
CA LYS A 30 -5.67 -6.10 13.37
C LYS A 30 -4.55 -5.27 12.78
N ASN A 31 -3.30 -5.64 13.07
CA ASN A 31 -2.15 -4.88 12.63
C ASN A 31 -0.92 -5.77 12.45
N ILE A 32 -0.03 -5.34 11.57
CA ILE A 32 1.26 -5.95 11.27
C ILE A 32 2.31 -4.84 11.27
N MET A 33 3.41 -5.05 11.99
CA MET A 33 4.55 -4.15 12.07
C MET A 33 5.82 -4.92 11.73
N ILE A 34 6.62 -4.40 10.80
CA ILE A 34 7.83 -4.99 10.27
C ILE A 34 8.94 -3.95 10.36
N HIS A 35 10.08 -4.36 10.91
CA HIS A 35 11.31 -3.58 10.93
C HIS A 35 12.40 -4.39 10.24
N ASP A 36 13.17 -3.71 9.40
CA ASP A 36 14.33 -4.25 8.70
C ASP A 36 14.05 -5.61 8.04
N PRO A 37 13.14 -5.67 7.04
CA PRO A 37 12.84 -6.89 6.30
C PRO A 37 13.94 -7.23 5.28
N ALA A 38 14.07 -8.52 4.94
CA ALA A 38 14.96 -8.98 3.87
C ALA A 38 14.55 -8.47 2.48
N ASP A 39 13.25 -8.55 2.19
CA ASP A 39 12.67 -8.15 0.92
C ASP A 39 11.88 -6.83 1.06
N ASP A 40 11.67 -6.13 -0.05
CA ASP A 40 10.87 -4.90 -0.09
C ASP A 40 9.37 -5.16 0.12
N TYR A 41 8.96 -6.43 0.10
CA TYR A 41 7.58 -6.87 0.20
C TYR A 41 7.41 -8.08 1.12
N VAL A 42 6.28 -8.12 1.83
CA VAL A 42 5.85 -9.31 2.57
C VAL A 42 4.54 -9.85 2.04
N THR A 43 4.42 -11.17 2.09
CA THR A 43 3.18 -11.89 1.82
C THR A 43 2.56 -12.33 3.13
N VAL A 44 1.26 -12.07 3.28
CA VAL A 44 0.45 -12.46 4.42
C VAL A 44 -0.49 -13.57 3.97
N SER A 45 -0.48 -14.70 4.67
CA SER A 45 -1.34 -15.84 4.36
C SER A 45 -2.03 -16.40 5.59
N ILE A 46 -3.21 -16.98 5.37
CA ILE A 46 -3.92 -17.82 6.33
C ILE A 46 -4.00 -19.23 5.75
N SER A 47 -3.41 -20.19 6.43
CA SER A 47 -3.21 -21.56 5.96
C SER A 47 -2.43 -21.60 4.64
N LYS A 48 -3.12 -21.77 3.50
CA LYS A 48 -2.50 -21.76 2.15
C LYS A 48 -2.99 -20.60 1.28
N SER A 49 -3.89 -19.78 1.79
CA SER A 49 -4.51 -18.68 1.05
C SER A 49 -3.75 -17.40 1.32
N THR A 50 -3.26 -16.75 0.27
CA THR A 50 -2.69 -15.40 0.37
C THR A 50 -3.82 -14.39 0.59
N VAL A 51 -3.75 -13.63 1.67
CA VAL A 51 -4.78 -12.66 2.07
C VAL A 51 -4.26 -11.22 2.08
N GLY A 52 -2.95 -11.02 1.98
CA GLY A 52 -2.36 -9.69 1.89
C GLY A 52 -0.97 -9.70 1.25
N TYR A 53 -0.60 -8.57 0.66
CA TYR A 53 0.72 -8.31 0.10
C TYR A 53 1.04 -6.84 0.34
N PHE A 54 2.17 -6.55 0.98
CA PHE A 54 2.48 -5.18 1.43
C PHE A 54 3.94 -4.81 1.24
N ARG A 55 4.17 -3.58 0.79
CA ARG A 55 5.51 -2.99 0.75
C ARG A 55 5.99 -2.71 2.17
N VAL A 56 7.18 -3.20 2.50
CA VAL A 56 7.84 -3.07 3.80
C VAL A 56 9.25 -2.51 3.72
N GLY A 57 9.74 -2.23 2.51
CA GLY A 57 11.08 -1.70 2.25
C GLY A 57 11.10 -0.85 0.98
N GLY A 58 12.28 -0.77 0.37
CA GLY A 58 12.50 0.01 -0.85
C GLY A 58 12.53 1.52 -0.64
N ARG A 59 12.65 2.24 -1.75
CA ARG A 59 12.86 3.71 -1.75
C ARG A 59 11.66 4.52 -1.27
N LEU A 60 10.45 4.00 -1.50
CA LEU A 60 9.20 4.62 -1.07
C LEU A 60 8.79 4.19 0.35
N GLY A 61 9.60 3.36 1.01
CA GLY A 61 9.41 2.99 2.40
C GLY A 61 8.33 1.94 2.65
N SER A 62 8.13 1.67 3.92
CA SER A 62 7.26 0.63 4.47
C SER A 62 5.86 1.15 4.80
N HIS A 63 4.83 0.43 4.37
CA HIS A 63 3.44 0.62 4.84
C HIS A 63 3.17 -0.04 6.19
N LEU A 64 4.05 -0.94 6.63
CA LEU A 64 3.92 -1.71 7.86
C LEU A 64 5.04 -1.37 8.85
N SER A 65 5.60 -0.17 8.81
CA SER A 65 6.67 0.22 9.73
C SER A 65 6.20 0.21 11.19
N PHE A 66 7.13 -0.08 12.10
CA PHE A 66 6.93 0.33 13.49
C PHE A 66 6.80 1.85 13.57
N HIS A 67 6.14 2.35 14.61
CA HIS A 67 6.03 3.79 14.84
C HIS A 67 7.40 4.46 14.72
N VAL A 68 7.49 5.42 13.80
CA VAL A 68 8.71 6.19 13.60
C VAL A 68 8.86 7.14 14.78
N GLY A 69 9.75 6.80 15.72
CA GLY A 69 10.18 7.73 16.76
C GLY A 69 11.27 8.65 16.22
N SER A 70 11.12 9.97 16.39
CA SER A 70 12.22 10.90 16.08
C SER A 70 13.14 11.06 17.29
N PHE A 71 14.45 10.82 17.13
CA PHE A 71 15.47 11.12 18.16
C PHE A 71 16.32 12.36 17.83
N VAL A 72 16.29 12.87 16.59
CA VAL A 72 17.28 13.86 16.11
C VAL A 72 16.69 15.27 15.97
N ARG A 73 15.38 15.39 15.88
CA ARG A 73 14.66 16.67 16.02
C ARG A 73 13.30 16.36 16.62
N THR A 74 13.03 16.90 17.81
CA THR A 74 11.66 17.36 18.10
C THR A 74 11.33 18.37 17.01
N VAL A 75 10.81 17.90 15.88
CA VAL A 75 9.90 18.74 15.13
C VAL A 75 8.75 18.90 16.10
N PHE A 76 8.75 20.03 16.82
CA PHE A 76 7.55 20.56 17.43
C PHE A 76 6.58 20.77 16.28
N ASP A 77 5.88 19.69 15.93
CA ASP A 77 4.94 19.68 14.84
C ASP A 77 3.52 19.87 15.38
N GLU A 78 3.34 20.92 16.17
CA GLU A 78 2.01 21.43 16.54
C GLU A 78 1.29 22.04 15.33
N ILE A 79 1.95 22.09 14.14
CA ILE A 79 1.44 22.71 12.92
C ILE A 79 1.00 21.66 11.88
N ILE A 80 1.63 20.48 11.81
CA ILE A 80 1.35 19.43 10.81
C ILE A 80 0.94 18.08 11.46
N GLY A 81 1.12 17.89 12.78
CA GLY A 81 0.51 16.79 13.54
C GLY A 81 1.06 15.38 13.28
N HIS A 82 2.20 15.22 12.62
CA HIS A 82 2.69 13.90 12.15
C HIS A 82 3.52 13.09 13.17
N ILE A 83 3.32 13.28 14.47
CA ILE A 83 3.94 12.41 15.49
C ILE A 83 3.19 11.08 15.61
N ASN A 84 3.89 9.96 15.41
CA ASN A 84 3.40 8.58 15.53
C ASN A 84 2.50 8.10 14.37
N GLN A 85 2.92 8.28 13.13
CA GLN A 85 2.27 7.60 12.00
C GLN A 85 2.16 6.10 12.30
N LYS A 86 0.93 5.58 12.16
CA LYS A 86 0.65 4.16 12.32
C LYS A 86 0.82 3.48 10.96
N THR A 87 0.94 2.17 10.97
CA THR A 87 0.88 1.34 9.76
C THR A 87 -0.38 1.64 8.93
N LEU A 88 -0.32 1.37 7.64
CA LEU A 88 -1.47 1.46 6.74
C LEU A 88 -2.64 0.61 7.24
N LEU A 89 -2.39 -0.62 7.72
CA LEU A 89 -3.43 -1.48 8.25
C LEU A 89 -4.12 -0.86 9.48
N SER A 90 -3.36 -0.27 10.40
CA SER A 90 -3.96 0.40 11.56
C SER A 90 -4.76 1.64 11.15
N PHE A 91 -4.28 2.39 10.16
CA PHE A 91 -5.03 3.51 9.58
C PHE A 91 -6.36 3.06 8.99
N LEU A 92 -6.35 2.05 8.12
CA LEU A 92 -7.56 1.49 7.49
C LEU A 92 -8.51 0.84 8.52
N TYR A 93 -7.96 0.24 9.57
CA TYR A 93 -8.76 -0.30 10.67
C TYR A 93 -9.52 0.80 11.43
N ASN A 94 -8.84 1.93 11.72
CA ASN A 94 -9.48 3.05 12.41
C ASN A 94 -10.55 3.74 11.55
N LEU A 95 -10.42 3.69 10.22
CA LEU A 95 -11.45 4.14 9.28
C LEU A 95 -12.62 3.14 9.13
N GLY A 96 -12.52 1.93 9.69
CA GLY A 96 -13.51 0.87 9.52
C GLY A 96 -13.50 0.19 8.14
N LEU A 97 -12.52 0.51 7.29
CA LEU A 97 -12.34 -0.10 5.98
C LEU A 97 -11.74 -1.50 6.09
N PHE A 98 -10.79 -1.69 7.00
CA PHE A 98 -10.16 -2.97 7.28
C PHE A 98 -10.68 -3.56 8.59
N LYS A 99 -11.23 -4.77 8.56
CA LYS A 99 -11.80 -5.43 9.75
C LYS A 99 -10.84 -6.39 10.46
N GLY A 100 -9.63 -6.53 9.94
CA GLY A 100 -8.66 -7.53 10.39
C GLY A 100 -8.62 -8.76 9.48
N TYR A 101 -7.63 -9.63 9.73
CA TYR A 101 -7.53 -10.96 9.14
C TYR A 101 -8.11 -12.00 10.10
N PRO A 102 -9.26 -12.63 9.78
CA PRO A 102 -9.87 -13.66 10.62
C PRO A 102 -9.14 -15.00 10.43
N VAL A 103 -8.68 -15.59 11.53
CA VAL A 103 -7.99 -16.88 11.56
C VAL A 103 -8.85 -17.83 12.37
N ALA A 104 -9.49 -18.80 11.72
CA ALA A 104 -10.37 -19.75 12.39
C ALA A 104 -9.57 -20.78 13.19
N SER A 105 -10.22 -21.42 14.15
CA SER A 105 -9.64 -22.50 14.98
C SER A 105 -8.96 -23.56 14.10
N GLY A 106 -7.70 -23.88 14.42
CA GLY A 106 -6.84 -24.80 13.66
C GLY A 106 -6.13 -24.19 12.45
N GLU A 107 -6.41 -22.94 12.07
CA GLU A 107 -5.69 -22.25 11.00
C GLU A 107 -4.45 -21.52 11.51
N LYS A 108 -3.53 -21.26 10.57
CA LYS A 108 -2.27 -20.57 10.84
C LYS A 108 -2.18 -19.28 10.05
N PHE A 109 -1.84 -18.19 10.72
CA PHE A 109 -1.45 -16.94 10.11
C PHE A 109 0.06 -16.92 9.91
N LEU A 110 0.52 -16.53 8.72
CA LEU A 110 1.93 -16.52 8.36
C LEU A 110 2.31 -15.21 7.65
N ILE A 111 3.50 -14.69 7.98
CA ILE A 111 4.15 -13.59 7.27
C ILE A 111 5.46 -14.13 6.68
N THR A 112 5.64 -14.02 5.36
CA THR A 112 6.88 -14.41 4.67
C THR A 112 7.49 -13.23 3.91
N GLY A 113 8.81 -13.25 3.73
CA GLY A 113 9.59 -12.20 3.02
C GLY A 113 10.34 -11.24 3.96
N ALA A 114 9.97 -11.24 5.26
CA ALA A 114 10.62 -10.38 6.23
C ALA A 114 11.91 -10.98 6.82
N LYS A 115 12.07 -12.32 6.84
CA LYS A 115 13.14 -12.98 7.60
C LYS A 115 14.55 -12.51 7.22
N GLN A 116 15.23 -11.91 8.17
CA GLN A 116 16.68 -11.71 8.16
C GLN A 116 17.22 -11.49 9.57
N ALA A 117 18.54 -11.47 9.73
CA ALA A 117 19.22 -11.45 11.03
C ALA A 117 18.74 -10.35 11.98
N THR A 118 18.38 -9.19 11.44
CA THR A 118 17.98 -7.98 12.18
C THR A 118 16.48 -7.69 12.09
N SER A 119 15.71 -8.53 11.39
CA SER A 119 14.28 -8.29 11.20
C SER A 119 13.50 -8.41 12.51
N ILE A 120 12.52 -7.54 12.70
CA ILE A 120 11.53 -7.66 13.77
C ILE A 120 10.15 -7.70 13.11
N GLN A 121 9.39 -8.74 13.40
CA GLN A 121 8.03 -8.94 12.92
C GLN A 121 7.10 -8.96 14.12
N CYS A 122 6.11 -8.08 14.16
CA CYS A 122 5.14 -8.01 15.26
C CYS A 122 3.73 -7.89 14.71
N ILE A 123 2.80 -8.63 15.31
CA ILE A 123 1.37 -8.54 15.01
C ILE A 123 0.59 -8.16 16.25
N GLU A 124 -0.46 -7.36 16.06
CA GLU A 124 -1.48 -7.07 17.07
C GLU A 124 -2.77 -7.81 16.72
N TYR A 125 -3.32 -8.57 17.67
CA TYR A 125 -4.50 -9.39 17.41
C TYR A 125 -5.45 -9.50 18.61
N GLU A 126 -6.68 -9.89 18.29
CA GLU A 126 -7.73 -10.23 19.25
C GLU A 126 -7.93 -11.74 19.31
N ILE A 127 -8.39 -12.23 20.46
CA ILE A 127 -8.77 -13.63 20.66
C ILE A 127 -10.28 -13.66 20.89
N TRP A 128 -10.95 -14.51 20.13
CA TRP A 128 -12.40 -14.71 20.12
C TRP A 128 -12.72 -16.19 20.37
N GLU A 129 -13.96 -16.50 20.68
CA GLU A 129 -14.43 -17.89 20.70
C GLU A 129 -14.46 -18.44 19.27
N GLU A 130 -14.22 -19.75 19.15
CA GLU A 130 -14.17 -20.45 17.86
C GLU A 130 -15.41 -20.19 16.98
N ALA A 131 -16.60 -20.13 17.59
CA ALA A 131 -17.85 -19.97 16.85
C ALA A 131 -18.03 -18.58 16.21
N ASP A 132 -17.29 -17.55 16.65
CA ASP A 132 -17.46 -16.20 16.10
C ASP A 132 -16.58 -15.93 14.89
N ILE A 133 -15.50 -16.70 14.68
CA ILE A 133 -14.52 -16.43 13.63
C ILE A 133 -14.56 -17.55 12.62
N THR A 134 -15.03 -17.24 11.41
CA THR A 134 -15.14 -18.22 10.33
C THR A 134 -14.15 -17.91 9.19
N PRO A 135 -13.70 -18.94 8.45
CA PRO A 135 -12.82 -18.75 7.28
C PRO A 135 -13.41 -17.90 6.15
N GLU A 136 -14.73 -17.79 6.07
CA GLU A 136 -15.47 -17.11 4.99
C GLU A 136 -15.66 -15.61 5.24
N MET A 137 -15.33 -15.14 6.45
CA MET A 137 -15.33 -13.71 6.78
C MET A 137 -14.38 -12.94 5.86
N GLU A 138 -14.63 -11.64 5.67
CA GLU A 138 -13.79 -10.77 4.84
C GLU A 138 -12.30 -10.90 5.19
N ASN A 139 -11.44 -11.02 4.18
CA ASN A 139 -10.00 -11.32 4.31
C ASN A 139 -9.64 -12.67 4.98
N GLY A 140 -10.61 -13.57 5.19
CA GLY A 140 -10.38 -14.94 5.67
C GLY A 140 -9.89 -15.88 4.57
N SER A 141 -9.43 -17.07 4.97
CA SER A 141 -8.79 -18.04 4.06
C SER A 141 -9.72 -18.62 2.98
N LYS A 142 -11.04 -18.56 3.18
CA LYS A 142 -12.08 -18.99 2.25
C LYS A 142 -13.00 -17.85 1.84
N SER A 143 -12.59 -16.61 2.10
CA SER A 143 -13.39 -15.44 1.77
C SER A 143 -13.62 -15.33 0.27
N THR A 144 -14.73 -14.71 -0.10
CA THR A 144 -14.95 -14.21 -1.46
C THR A 144 -14.79 -12.69 -1.52
N SER A 145 -14.56 -12.02 -0.38
CA SER A 145 -14.30 -10.59 -0.32
C SER A 145 -12.95 -10.28 0.34
N TYR A 146 -12.14 -9.49 -0.34
CA TYR A 146 -10.79 -9.15 0.10
C TYR A 146 -10.54 -7.65 -0.07
N LEU A 147 -10.13 -7.00 1.01
CA LEU A 147 -9.49 -5.70 0.97
C LEU A 147 -7.98 -5.92 0.80
N TYR A 148 -7.41 -5.39 -0.27
CA TYR A 148 -6.02 -5.56 -0.61
C TYR A 148 -5.44 -4.27 -1.17
N VAL A 149 -4.11 -4.19 -1.18
CA VAL A 149 -3.39 -3.09 -1.79
C VAL A 149 -2.75 -3.61 -3.08
N ASN A 150 -3.09 -3.02 -4.22
CA ASN A 150 -2.47 -3.36 -5.50
C ASN A 150 -1.41 -2.32 -5.86
N TYR A 151 -0.17 -2.76 -6.07
CA TYR A 151 0.99 -1.93 -6.38
C TYR A 151 1.30 -2.03 -7.88
N GLY A 152 1.52 -0.92 -8.54
CA GLY A 152 1.80 -0.90 -9.97
C GLY A 152 2.72 0.21 -10.43
N HIS A 153 3.32 -0.02 -11.59
CA HIS A 153 4.34 0.81 -12.21
C HIS A 153 4.31 0.66 -13.74
N THR A 154 5.20 1.36 -14.46
CA THR A 154 5.22 1.38 -15.94
C THR A 154 6.02 0.24 -16.60
N GLY A 155 6.68 -0.61 -15.82
CA GLY A 155 7.53 -1.69 -16.33
C GLY A 155 8.97 -1.26 -16.69
N ASP A 156 9.21 0.06 -16.81
CA ASP A 156 10.52 0.66 -17.12
C ASP A 156 10.73 1.97 -16.32
N THR A 157 11.87 2.62 -16.51
CA THR A 157 12.17 3.93 -15.94
C THR A 157 11.46 5.07 -16.71
N ILE A 158 11.03 6.12 -16.01
CA ILE A 158 10.51 7.32 -16.66
C ILE A 158 11.64 8.34 -16.84
N ASN A 159 11.96 8.67 -18.09
CA ASN A 159 12.84 9.79 -18.42
C ASN A 159 12.34 10.56 -19.65
N VAL A 160 11.07 10.95 -19.61
CA VAL A 160 10.33 11.61 -20.69
C VAL A 160 9.36 12.66 -20.14
N SER A 161 8.95 13.62 -20.98
CA SER A 161 8.01 14.69 -20.64
C SER A 161 6.64 14.43 -21.26
N THR A 162 5.93 13.43 -20.76
CA THR A 162 4.62 12.99 -21.29
C THR A 162 3.84 12.22 -20.22
N ASP A 163 2.60 11.86 -20.55
CA ASP A 163 1.82 10.86 -19.82
C ASP A 163 2.44 9.47 -20.08
N VAL A 164 2.71 8.70 -19.01
CA VAL A 164 3.28 7.35 -19.05
C VAL A 164 2.36 6.38 -18.31
N LEU A 165 1.92 5.33 -19.00
CA LEU A 165 0.94 4.36 -18.49
C LEU A 165 1.56 3.46 -17.41
N LEU A 166 0.83 3.28 -16.30
CA LEU A 166 1.08 2.26 -15.29
C LEU A 166 0.30 1.00 -15.66
N ASP A 167 0.97 0.00 -16.24
CA ASP A 167 0.35 -1.21 -16.79
C ASP A 167 0.93 -2.51 -16.23
N THR A 168 1.85 -2.43 -15.28
CA THR A 168 2.50 -3.60 -14.70
C THR A 168 2.29 -3.62 -13.19
N THR A 169 1.74 -4.72 -12.65
CA THR A 169 1.58 -4.92 -11.21
C THR A 169 2.80 -5.59 -10.58
N ASN A 170 3.05 -5.28 -9.30
CA ASN A 170 3.99 -5.99 -8.44
C ASN A 170 3.30 -7.05 -7.57
N ASN A 171 1.97 -7.10 -7.55
CA ASN A 171 1.25 -8.06 -6.73
C ASN A 171 1.43 -9.49 -7.24
N PRO A 172 1.36 -10.47 -6.33
CA PRO A 172 1.37 -11.87 -6.73
C PRO A 172 0.03 -12.25 -7.39
N LYS A 173 0.05 -13.30 -8.21
CA LYS A 173 -1.03 -13.67 -9.14
C LYS A 173 -2.36 -14.05 -8.48
N GLU A 174 -2.35 -14.27 -7.17
CA GLU A 174 -3.55 -14.50 -6.37
C GLU A 174 -4.45 -13.26 -6.31
N PHE A 175 -3.89 -12.07 -6.52
CA PHE A 175 -4.65 -10.83 -6.65
C PHE A 175 -4.85 -10.46 -8.12
N PRO A 176 -5.99 -9.84 -8.49
CA PRO A 176 -6.17 -9.32 -9.84
C PRO A 176 -5.19 -8.19 -10.14
N ASP A 177 -4.60 -8.19 -11.34
CA ASP A 177 -3.68 -7.13 -11.78
C ASP A 177 -4.39 -5.77 -11.94
N PHE A 178 -5.74 -5.74 -12.05
CA PHE A 178 -6.54 -4.53 -12.22
C PHE A 178 -6.19 -3.47 -11.15
N PRO A 179 -5.92 -2.21 -11.54
CA PRO A 179 -6.07 -1.63 -12.89
C PRO A 179 -4.78 -1.61 -13.73
N PHE A 180 -3.71 -2.28 -13.29
CA PHE A 180 -2.41 -2.24 -13.96
C PHE A 180 -2.36 -3.28 -15.08
N GLY A 181 -2.82 -2.87 -16.27
CA GLY A 181 -2.71 -3.66 -17.51
C GLY A 181 -3.85 -4.65 -17.75
N THR A 182 -4.84 -4.74 -16.86
CA THR A 182 -6.00 -5.63 -17.01
C THR A 182 -7.30 -4.95 -16.57
N ILE A 183 -8.43 -5.52 -17.02
CA ILE A 183 -9.79 -5.10 -16.65
C ILE A 183 -10.27 -5.83 -15.39
N VAL A 184 -11.38 -5.35 -14.81
CA VAL A 184 -12.02 -6.05 -13.67
C VAL A 184 -12.36 -7.50 -14.07
N PRO A 185 -11.93 -8.50 -13.28
CA PRO A 185 -12.15 -9.92 -13.62
C PRO A 185 -13.64 -10.29 -13.61
N ALA A 186 -13.97 -11.38 -14.31
CA ALA A 186 -15.33 -11.90 -14.35
C ALA A 186 -15.85 -12.31 -12.96
N ASN A 187 -17.17 -12.23 -12.76
CA ASN A 187 -17.87 -12.60 -11.52
C ASN A 187 -17.47 -11.79 -10.28
N ARG A 188 -16.83 -10.63 -10.47
CA ARG A 188 -16.38 -9.75 -9.39
C ARG A 188 -16.72 -8.29 -9.71
N ASN A 189 -16.94 -7.51 -8.66
CA ASN A 189 -16.79 -6.05 -8.70
C ASN A 189 -15.54 -5.68 -7.90
N ILE A 190 -14.88 -4.59 -8.30
CA ILE A 190 -13.77 -3.99 -7.54
C ILE A 190 -14.18 -2.59 -7.10
N GLU A 191 -14.06 -2.34 -5.80
CA GLU A 191 -14.26 -1.02 -5.21
C GLU A 191 -12.90 -0.36 -4.98
N LEU A 192 -12.73 0.86 -5.46
CA LEU A 192 -11.55 1.70 -5.20
C LEU A 192 -11.84 2.58 -3.98
N HIS A 193 -11.14 2.31 -2.88
CA HIS A 193 -11.27 3.00 -1.60
C HIS A 193 -10.25 4.10 -1.41
N GLY A 194 -9.07 4.00 -2.04
CA GLY A 194 -8.09 5.07 -1.96
C GLY A 194 -6.84 4.88 -2.80
N ILE A 195 -6.07 5.96 -2.91
CA ILE A 195 -4.83 6.05 -3.68
C ILE A 195 -3.66 6.32 -2.73
N LEU A 196 -2.59 5.56 -2.91
CA LEU A 196 -1.30 5.70 -2.26
C LEU A 196 -0.27 6.03 -3.34
N ALA A 197 0.21 7.27 -3.38
CA ALA A 197 1.19 7.70 -4.36
C ALA A 197 2.08 8.78 -3.76
N THR A 198 3.30 8.89 -4.28
CA THR A 198 4.28 9.88 -3.82
C THR A 198 4.72 10.74 -4.99
N ASP A 199 4.78 12.05 -4.77
CA ASP A 199 5.52 12.94 -5.64
C ASP A 199 7.03 12.68 -5.51
N VAL A 200 7.70 12.53 -6.66
CA VAL A 200 9.12 12.19 -6.69
C VAL A 200 9.90 13.07 -7.65
N LEU A 201 11.04 13.56 -7.16
CA LEU A 201 12.20 13.95 -7.95
C LEU A 201 13.36 13.00 -7.57
N PRO A 202 13.90 12.20 -8.50
CA PRO A 202 15.00 11.29 -8.23
C PRO A 202 16.27 12.08 -7.96
N SER A 203 17.29 11.43 -7.40
CA SER A 203 18.60 12.06 -7.24
C SER A 203 19.10 12.59 -8.59
N ALA A 204 19.30 13.91 -8.65
CA ALA A 204 19.58 14.61 -9.88
C ALA A 204 20.45 15.85 -9.64
N PHE A 205 21.05 16.35 -10.71
CA PHE A 205 21.83 17.59 -10.71
C PHE A 205 21.20 18.59 -11.66
N ALA A 206 21.10 19.85 -11.24
CA ALA A 206 20.63 20.91 -12.11
C ALA A 206 21.57 21.02 -13.33
N PRO A 207 21.05 21.19 -14.56
CA PRO A 207 19.62 21.35 -14.91
C PRO A 207 18.90 20.03 -15.29
N ASN A 208 19.55 18.88 -15.22
CA ASN A 208 19.06 17.61 -15.76
C ASN A 208 18.19 16.85 -14.76
N ILE A 209 16.89 17.15 -14.76
CA ILE A 209 15.91 16.58 -13.81
C ILE A 209 14.70 15.99 -14.54
N THR A 210 14.10 14.96 -13.96
CA THR A 210 12.77 14.48 -14.34
C THR A 210 11.96 14.33 -13.06
N TYR A 211 10.72 14.80 -13.04
CA TYR A 211 9.91 14.81 -11.82
C TYR A 211 8.43 14.64 -12.13
N THR A 212 7.66 14.16 -11.14
CA THR A 212 6.22 13.95 -11.26
C THR A 212 5.45 15.27 -11.16
N ASN A 213 4.36 15.40 -11.92
CA ASN A 213 3.44 16.54 -11.82
C ASN A 213 2.03 16.10 -11.40
N PHE A 214 1.46 15.14 -12.12
CA PHE A 214 0.08 14.70 -11.94
C PHE A 214 -0.04 13.19 -12.06
N LEU A 215 -0.99 12.63 -11.32
CA LEU A 215 -1.45 11.25 -11.44
C LEU A 215 -2.84 11.24 -12.06
N LYS A 216 -2.95 10.64 -13.24
CA LYS A 216 -4.13 10.77 -14.09
C LYS A 216 -4.86 9.45 -14.20
N PHE A 217 -6.19 9.50 -14.04
CA PHE A 217 -7.06 8.33 -14.07
C PHE A 217 -8.04 8.46 -15.23
N MET A 218 -8.20 7.37 -15.98
CA MET A 218 -9.13 7.31 -17.11
C MET A 218 -9.97 6.03 -17.07
N GLN A 219 -11.29 6.19 -17.18
CA GLN A 219 -12.22 5.08 -17.38
C GLN A 219 -12.63 5.07 -18.85
N GLY A 220 -11.96 4.24 -19.64
CA GLY A 220 -11.99 4.29 -21.10
C GLY A 220 -11.60 5.67 -21.64
N LYS A 221 -12.58 6.43 -22.16
CA LYS A 221 -12.34 7.78 -22.72
C LYS A 221 -12.65 8.92 -21.75
N VAL A 222 -13.11 8.61 -20.54
CA VAL A 222 -13.51 9.59 -19.54
C VAL A 222 -12.35 9.86 -18.59
N PHE A 223 -11.95 11.12 -18.46
CA PHE A 223 -10.98 11.55 -17.44
C PHE A 223 -11.69 11.68 -16.10
N LEU A 224 -11.08 11.12 -15.05
CA LEU A 224 -11.59 11.22 -13.69
C LEU A 224 -10.89 12.37 -12.94
N PHE A 225 -11.60 12.94 -11.96
CA PHE A 225 -11.12 13.89 -10.94
C PHE A 225 -10.67 15.29 -11.37
N ASP A 226 -10.51 15.55 -12.67
CA ASP A 226 -10.05 16.85 -13.16
C ASP A 226 -10.75 17.26 -14.47
N GLU A 227 -11.40 18.41 -14.44
CA GLU A 227 -12.08 19.01 -15.60
C GLU A 227 -11.08 19.39 -16.71
N ASP A 228 -9.86 19.78 -16.33
CA ASP A 228 -8.79 20.19 -17.24
C ASP A 228 -7.93 19.01 -17.74
N ARG A 229 -8.28 17.78 -17.34
CA ARG A 229 -7.71 16.51 -17.83
C ARG A 229 -6.20 16.35 -17.59
N GLN A 230 -5.64 17.08 -16.62
CA GLN A 230 -4.27 16.94 -16.12
C GLN A 230 -4.16 15.77 -15.14
N GLY A 231 -5.14 15.61 -14.25
CA GLY A 231 -5.18 14.58 -13.21
C GLY A 231 -4.99 15.16 -11.80
N LEU A 232 -4.88 14.28 -10.82
CA LEU A 232 -4.64 14.65 -9.43
C LEU A 232 -3.22 15.22 -9.26
N PRO A 233 -3.02 16.34 -8.55
CA PRO A 233 -1.70 16.92 -8.37
C PRO A 233 -0.82 16.04 -7.46
N TYR A 234 0.35 15.71 -7.97
CA TYR A 234 1.46 15.01 -7.28
C TYR A 234 2.76 15.69 -7.72
N TYR A 235 2.83 16.99 -7.44
CA TYR A 235 3.81 17.89 -8.00
C TYR A 235 5.08 17.88 -7.15
N ALA A 236 6.11 17.20 -7.65
CA ALA A 236 7.41 17.16 -7.00
C ALA A 236 8.15 18.51 -7.15
N PRO A 237 9.05 18.87 -6.21
CA PRO A 237 9.83 20.09 -6.33
C PRO A 237 10.65 20.08 -7.63
N SER A 238 10.61 21.17 -8.40
CA SER A 238 11.38 21.31 -9.64
C SER A 238 12.84 21.72 -9.41
N THR A 239 13.25 21.88 -8.15
CA THR A 239 14.64 22.20 -7.79
C THR A 239 15.30 20.96 -7.21
N PRO A 240 16.46 20.51 -7.74
CA PRO A 240 17.13 19.34 -7.19
C PRO A 240 17.57 19.60 -5.75
N GLY A 241 17.70 18.51 -4.98
CA GLY A 241 18.28 18.58 -3.64
C GLY A 241 19.79 18.80 -3.69
N PRO A 242 20.46 18.78 -2.53
CA PRO A 242 21.90 18.58 -2.49
C PRO A 242 22.32 17.39 -3.37
N PRO A 243 23.52 17.43 -3.99
CA PRO A 243 24.06 16.32 -4.78
C PRO A 243 23.81 14.94 -4.16
N GLY A 244 23.22 14.03 -4.93
CA GLY A 244 22.99 12.65 -4.51
C GLY A 244 21.73 12.39 -3.68
N ARG A 245 20.87 13.41 -3.44
CA ARG A 245 19.64 13.24 -2.66
C ARG A 245 18.40 13.12 -3.53
N TYR A 246 17.59 12.11 -3.22
CA TYR A 246 16.21 11.98 -3.70
C TYR A 246 15.33 12.96 -2.95
N ARG A 247 14.36 13.55 -3.65
CA ARG A 247 13.26 14.30 -3.02
C ARG A 247 11.99 13.48 -3.18
N ILE A 248 11.64 12.79 -2.11
CA ILE A 248 10.48 11.90 -2.03
C ILE A 248 9.52 12.55 -1.07
N ALA A 249 8.28 12.79 -1.50
CA ALA A 249 7.22 13.41 -0.71
C ALA A 249 7.47 14.86 -0.25
N GLU A 250 8.49 15.54 -0.78
CA GLU A 250 8.79 16.95 -0.46
C GLU A 250 7.95 17.97 -1.25
N GLY A 251 7.13 17.51 -2.19
CA GLY A 251 6.30 18.30 -3.08
C GLY A 251 4.88 18.54 -2.56
N SER A 252 4.03 19.02 -3.48
CA SER A 252 2.64 19.37 -3.22
C SER A 252 1.70 18.36 -3.87
N SER A 253 0.99 17.60 -3.04
CA SER A 253 0.17 16.46 -3.47
C SER A 253 -1.16 16.43 -2.72
N VAL A 254 -2.24 16.01 -3.38
CA VAL A 254 -3.58 15.87 -2.76
C VAL A 254 -3.68 14.69 -1.78
N GLY A 255 -2.77 13.72 -1.91
CA GLY A 255 -2.62 12.60 -1.00
C GLY A 255 -1.17 12.17 -0.93
N GLY A 256 -0.93 11.16 -0.12
CA GLY A 256 0.37 10.54 0.09
C GLY A 256 0.33 9.05 -0.05
N ASN A 257 1.51 8.47 0.00
CA ASN A 257 1.73 7.04 -0.03
C ASN A 257 1.66 6.39 1.36
N TYR A 258 1.59 7.18 2.43
CA TYR A 258 1.40 6.72 3.80
C TYR A 258 2.39 5.60 4.21
N SER A 259 3.67 5.88 4.02
CA SER A 259 4.79 5.03 4.42
C SER A 259 5.63 5.72 5.50
N ASP A 260 6.69 5.07 5.98
CA ASP A 260 7.70 5.71 6.85
C ASP A 260 8.59 6.75 6.14
N VAL A 261 8.47 6.88 4.81
CA VAL A 261 9.14 7.91 4.00
C VAL A 261 8.18 9.03 3.61
N ASP A 262 6.95 8.70 3.21
CA ASP A 262 5.90 9.66 2.84
C ASP A 262 4.77 9.63 3.87
N HIS A 263 4.78 10.61 4.77
CA HIS A 263 3.86 10.65 5.92
C HIS A 263 2.49 11.26 5.60
N LYS A 264 2.27 11.69 4.35
CA LYS A 264 0.99 12.26 3.93
C LYS A 264 -0.10 11.19 3.94
N ASN A 265 -1.31 11.58 4.35
CA ASN A 265 -2.46 10.67 4.35
C ASN A 265 -2.81 10.20 2.94
N PRO A 266 -3.29 8.96 2.76
CA PRO A 266 -3.78 8.49 1.47
C PRO A 266 -4.94 9.36 0.98
N PHE A 267 -5.12 9.43 -0.34
CA PHE A 267 -6.32 10.04 -0.90
C PHE A 267 -7.47 9.02 -0.84
N ILE A 268 -8.38 9.17 0.11
CA ILE A 268 -9.49 8.23 0.39
C ILE A 268 -10.78 8.69 -0.29
N PHE A 269 -11.52 7.74 -0.87
CA PHE A 269 -12.85 7.95 -1.44
C PHE A 269 -13.92 7.51 -0.44
N ASP A 270 -14.88 8.40 -0.18
CA ASP A 270 -16.10 8.10 0.58
C ASP A 270 -17.30 8.78 -0.10
N PRO A 271 -18.19 8.03 -0.79
CA PRO A 271 -18.19 6.58 -0.95
C PRO A 271 -17.09 6.06 -1.91
N PRO A 272 -16.73 4.77 -1.88
CA PRO A 272 -15.77 4.19 -2.81
C PRO A 272 -16.28 4.18 -4.26
N ILE A 273 -15.37 4.20 -5.22
CA ILE A 273 -15.70 4.14 -6.65
C ILE A 273 -15.83 2.68 -7.05
N ILE A 274 -16.98 2.31 -7.63
CA ILE A 274 -17.28 0.91 -7.98
C ILE A 274 -17.00 0.67 -9.46
N PHE A 275 -16.19 -0.35 -9.74
CA PHE A 275 -15.94 -0.87 -11.08
C PHE A 275 -16.57 -2.26 -11.25
N PRO A 276 -17.69 -2.36 -11.99
CA PRO A 276 -18.28 -3.64 -12.40
C PRO A 276 -17.34 -4.52 -13.22
N GLN A 277 -17.66 -5.81 -13.32
CA GLN A 277 -16.90 -6.75 -14.16
C GLN A 277 -16.69 -6.21 -15.58
N GLY A 278 -15.51 -6.47 -16.14
CA GLY A 278 -15.17 -6.09 -17.51
C GLY A 278 -14.89 -4.59 -17.70
N GLN A 279 -15.00 -3.75 -16.67
CA GLN A 279 -14.61 -2.35 -16.78
C GLN A 279 -13.10 -2.18 -16.73
N GLU A 280 -12.65 -1.14 -17.42
CA GLU A 280 -11.26 -0.71 -17.44
C GLU A 280 -11.06 0.57 -16.61
N LEU A 281 -9.88 0.68 -16.03
CA LEU A 281 -9.35 1.90 -15.44
C LEU A 281 -7.87 1.94 -15.85
N THR A 282 -7.42 3.05 -16.41
CA THR A 282 -6.02 3.25 -16.76
C THR A 282 -5.45 4.43 -15.97
N ILE A 283 -4.19 4.30 -15.59
CA ILE A 283 -3.51 5.25 -14.71
C ILE A 283 -2.22 5.69 -15.37
N TYR A 284 -1.97 7.01 -15.37
CA TYR A 284 -0.79 7.58 -15.99
C TYR A 284 -0.06 8.50 -15.01
N TRP A 285 1.26 8.40 -15.01
CA TRP A 285 2.11 9.48 -14.50
C TRP A 285 2.28 10.53 -15.58
N LYS A 286 2.00 11.78 -15.24
CA LYS A 286 2.42 12.94 -16.04
C LYS A 286 3.69 13.52 -15.46
N CYS A 287 4.80 13.40 -16.19
CA CYS A 287 6.11 13.85 -15.75
C CYS A 287 6.64 15.02 -16.60
N THR A 288 7.51 15.83 -16.00
CA THR A 288 8.29 16.85 -16.71
C THR A 288 9.75 16.42 -16.75
N LYS A 289 10.40 16.56 -17.90
CA LYS A 289 11.84 16.38 -18.08
C LYS A 289 12.49 17.69 -18.49
N VAL A 290 13.61 18.02 -17.85
CA VAL A 290 14.47 19.16 -18.18
C VAL A 290 15.85 18.67 -18.56
N GLY A 291 16.42 19.23 -19.63
CA GLY A 291 17.72 18.82 -20.16
C GLY A 291 17.76 17.34 -20.54
N THR A 292 18.82 16.63 -20.14
CA THR A 292 18.91 15.17 -20.36
C THR A 292 18.06 14.36 -19.40
N GLY A 293 17.50 15.00 -18.36
CA GLY A 293 16.73 14.38 -17.29
C GLY A 293 17.55 13.48 -16.36
N SER A 294 16.91 13.07 -15.26
CA SER A 294 17.38 11.99 -14.38
C SER A 294 16.23 11.00 -14.26
N ALA A 295 16.47 9.73 -14.57
CA ALA A 295 15.38 8.76 -14.69
C ALA A 295 14.72 8.46 -13.33
N ILE A 296 13.39 8.48 -13.31
CA ILE A 296 12.61 7.95 -12.19
C ILE A 296 12.63 6.43 -12.33
N SER A 297 13.22 5.72 -11.37
CA SER A 297 13.28 4.26 -11.39
C SER A 297 11.91 3.64 -11.15
N LYS A 298 11.76 2.35 -11.49
CA LYS A 298 10.52 1.60 -11.28
C LYS A 298 10.00 1.66 -9.84
N GLU A 299 10.91 1.50 -8.89
CA GLU A 299 10.62 1.58 -7.44
C GLU A 299 10.11 2.96 -7.00
N LEU A 300 10.50 4.04 -7.69
CA LEU A 300 10.19 5.41 -7.31
C LEU A 300 8.88 5.92 -7.90
N GLN A 301 8.42 5.34 -9.00
CA GLN A 301 7.17 5.71 -9.66
C GLN A 301 5.98 4.84 -9.23
N GLU A 302 6.19 3.92 -8.30
CA GLU A 302 5.15 2.97 -7.91
C GLU A 302 3.97 3.70 -7.27
N VAL A 303 2.77 3.31 -7.69
CA VAL A 303 1.50 3.74 -7.12
C VAL A 303 0.80 2.52 -6.57
N ALA A 304 0.16 2.67 -5.42
CA ALA A 304 -0.67 1.62 -4.86
C ALA A 304 -2.13 2.07 -4.71
N LEU A 305 -3.06 1.15 -4.89
CA LEU A 305 -4.49 1.39 -4.73
C LEU A 305 -5.04 0.50 -3.64
N ILE A 306 -5.85 1.08 -2.76
CA ILE A 306 -6.61 0.34 -1.75
C ILE A 306 -7.90 -0.13 -2.43
N LEU A 307 -7.96 -1.42 -2.70
CA LEU A 307 -9.05 -2.05 -3.46
C LEU A 307 -9.80 -3.05 -2.59
N LYS A 308 -11.09 -3.17 -2.83
CA LYS A 308 -11.91 -4.25 -2.27
C LYS A 308 -12.53 -5.06 -3.39
N MET A 309 -12.22 -6.34 -3.44
CA MET A 309 -12.91 -7.29 -4.30
C MET A 309 -14.17 -7.80 -3.61
N VAL A 310 -15.30 -7.77 -4.32
CA VAL A 310 -16.59 -8.28 -3.85
C VAL A 310 -17.23 -9.18 -4.93
N PRO A 311 -17.97 -10.23 -4.56
CA PRO A 311 -18.75 -11.01 -5.52
C PRO A 311 -19.84 -10.15 -6.16
N ILE A 312 -20.24 -10.50 -7.38
CA ILE A 312 -21.44 -9.91 -8.00
C ILE A 312 -22.66 -10.34 -7.17
N SER A 313 -23.41 -9.37 -6.65
CA SER A 313 -24.70 -9.57 -6.00
C SER A 313 -25.77 -10.04 -6.98
#